data_AF-U7NGX1-F1
#
_entry.id   AF-U7NGX1-F1
#
_cell.length_a   1.000
_cell.length_b   1.000
_cell.length_c   1.000
_cell.angle_alpha   90.00
_cell.angle_beta   90.00
_cell.angle_gamma   90.00
#
_symmetry.space_group_name_H-M   'P 1'
#
loop_
_entity.id
_entity.type
_entity.pdbx_description
1 polymer ?
#
loop_
_entity_poly.entity_id
_entity_poly.type
_entity_poly.pdbx_seq_one_letter_code
_entity_poly.pdbx_strand_id
1 'polypeptide(L)'
;MTEEFLADLAAIIGAACMLIGVLLMFLMVTLFFRKTEEVERRIATPGKQLDGIRSIWGNGPIGRWMRVSHVYAFFVFRKFPRIGARIESRMGDEEEPLPRSLKLWVIVPYTAFVILTFLFFFSGWYLGVFD
;
A
#
# COMPACT_ATOMS: atom_id res chain seq x y z
N MET A 1 5.54 -6.67 35.21
CA MET A 1 6.06 -5.79 34.14
C MET A 1 5.77 -4.37 34.61
N THR A 2 6.77 -3.50 34.69
CA THR A 2 6.59 -2.12 35.17
C THR A 2 6.06 -1.22 34.04
N GLU A 3 5.25 -0.22 34.37
CA GLU A 3 4.69 0.74 33.39
C GLU A 3 5.78 1.46 32.59
N GLU A 4 6.88 1.82 33.25
CA GLU A 4 8.05 2.44 32.61
C GLU A 4 8.65 1.55 31.51
N PHE A 5 8.73 0.23 31.75
CA PHE A 5 9.21 -0.71 30.75
C PHE A 5 8.28 -0.80 29.53
N LEU A 6 6.96 -0.73 29.74
CA LEU A 6 5.98 -0.75 28.65
C LEU A 6 6.04 0.53 27.81
N ALA A 7 6.23 1.69 28.46
CA ALA A 7 6.40 2.97 27.79
C ALA A 7 7.66 2.99 26.92
N ASP A 8 8.79 2.54 27.45
CA ASP A 8 10.05 2.43 26.70
C ASP A 8 9.90 1.50 25.49
N LEU A 9 9.26 0.35 25.67
CA LEU A 9 9.00 -0.60 24.59
C LEU A 9 8.12 0.03 23.50
N ALA A 10 7.04 0.72 23.88
CA ALA A 10 6.16 1.39 22.94
C ALA A 10 6.90 2.47 22.14
N ALA A 11 7.76 3.26 22.77
CA ALA A 11 8.56 4.28 22.10
C ALA A 11 9.53 3.68 21.08
N ILE A 12 10.23 2.59 21.45
CA ILE A 12 11.15 1.88 20.55
C ILE A 12 10.38 1.28 19.36
N ILE A 13 9.24 0.62 19.62
CA ILE A 13 8.40 0.03 18.58
C ILE A 13 7.89 1.12 17.63
N GLY A 14 7.42 2.24 18.16
CA GLY A 14 6.97 3.39 17.37
C GLY A 14 8.06 3.92 16.45
N ALA A 15 9.23 4.22 17.02
CA ALA A 15 10.38 4.71 16.24
C ALA A 15 10.83 3.72 15.16
N ALA A 16 10.91 2.43 15.49
CA ALA A 16 11.25 1.38 14.54
C ALA A 16 10.22 1.26 13.42
N CYS A 17 8.92 1.31 13.75
CA CYS A 17 7.84 1.25 12.76
C CYS A 17 7.87 2.45 11.82
N MET A 18 8.13 3.65 12.33
CA MET A 18 8.28 4.86 11.53
C MET A 18 9.45 4.73 10.55
N LEU A 19 10.63 4.35 11.05
CA LEU A 19 11.84 4.24 10.22
C LEU A 19 11.68 3.17 9.13
N ILE A 20 11.21 1.98 9.50
CA ILE A 20 10.98 0.88 8.56
C ILE A 20 9.88 1.25 7.56
N GLY A 21 8.79 1.91 8.01
CA GLY A 21 7.71 2.37 7.15
C GLY A 21 8.19 3.36 6.09
N VAL A 22 8.98 4.36 6.47
CA VAL A 22 9.55 5.34 5.53
C VAL A 22 10.50 4.66 4.54
N LEU A 23 11.39 3.78 5.02
CA LEU A 23 12.28 3.01 4.13
C LEU A 23 11.47 2.16 3.14
N LEU A 24 10.42 1.49 3.60
CA LEU A 24 9.57 0.66 2.76
C LEU A 24 8.82 1.49 1.72
N MET A 25 8.36 2.70 2.08
CA MET A 25 7.79 3.67 1.13
C MET A 25 8.77 4.03 0.02
N PHE A 26 10.02 4.34 0.38
CA PHE A 26 11.07 4.63 -0.62
C PHE A 26 11.35 3.42 -1.52
N LEU A 27 11.45 2.22 -0.95
CA LEU A 27 11.66 0.98 -1.71
C LEU A 27 10.51 0.71 -2.69
N MET A 28 9.26 0.96 -2.27
CA MET A 28 8.09 0.81 -3.14
C MET A 28 8.10 1.75 -4.34
N VAL A 29 8.49 3.01 -4.13
CA VAL A 29 8.52 4.05 -5.18
C VAL A 29 9.75 3.92 -6.11
N THR A 30 10.83 3.27 -5.64
CA THR A 30 12.10 3.16 -6.38
C THR A 30 12.29 1.76 -6.97
N LEU A 31 12.55 0.75 -6.14
CA LEU A 31 12.96 -0.59 -6.58
C LEU A 31 11.75 -1.45 -6.98
N PHE A 32 10.69 -1.47 -6.18
CA PHE A 32 9.53 -2.31 -6.46
C PHE A 32 8.60 -1.71 -7.52
N PHE A 33 8.78 -0.44 -7.86
CA PHE A 33 7.93 0.25 -8.82
C PHE A 33 7.88 -0.44 -10.19
N ARG A 34 9.00 -1.04 -10.65
CA ARG A 34 9.03 -1.79 -11.92
C ARG A 34 8.07 -2.99 -11.91
N LYS A 35 7.89 -3.64 -10.74
CA LYS A 35 6.94 -4.74 -10.58
C LYS A 35 5.51 -4.24 -10.53
N THR A 36 5.27 -3.11 -9.88
CA THR A 36 3.97 -2.43 -9.89
C THR A 36 3.58 -2.01 -11.31
N GLU A 37 4.50 -1.45 -12.08
CA GLU A 37 4.27 -1.07 -13.48
C GLU A 37 3.95 -2.28 -14.36
N GLU A 38 4.62 -3.41 -14.13
CA GLU A 38 4.33 -4.67 -14.83
C GLU A 38 2.92 -5.18 -14.52
N VAL A 39 2.48 -5.10 -13.27
CA VAL A 39 1.11 -5.42 -12.87
C VAL A 39 0.13 -4.47 -13.53
N GLU A 40 0.36 -3.16 -13.38
CA GLU A 40 -0.49 -2.10 -13.88
C GLU A 40 -0.70 -2.21 -15.39
N ARG A 41 0.35 -2.47 -16.17
CA ARG A 41 0.24 -2.66 -17.63
C ARG A 41 -0.69 -3.81 -18.03
N ARG A 42 -0.82 -4.83 -17.18
CA ARG A 42 -1.66 -6.01 -17.45
C ARG A 42 -3.10 -5.84 -16.97
N ILE A 43 -3.38 -4.88 -16.08
CA ILE A 43 -4.73 -4.65 -15.51
C ILE A 43 -5.35 -3.32 -15.97
N ALA A 44 -4.55 -2.39 -16.49
CA ALA A 44 -5.01 -1.11 -16.97
C ALA A 44 -5.66 -1.27 -18.34
N THR A 45 -6.98 -1.45 -18.34
CA THR A 45 -7.79 -1.43 -19.55
C THR A 45 -8.02 0.03 -20.00
N PRO A 46 -7.92 0.36 -21.30
CA PRO A 46 -8.14 1.72 -21.79
C PRO A 46 -9.49 2.29 -21.34
N GLY A 47 -9.48 3.50 -20.76
CA GLY A 47 -10.69 4.21 -20.32
C GLY A 47 -11.21 3.86 -18.92
N LYS A 48 -10.52 2.98 -18.18
CA LYS A 48 -10.82 2.68 -16.76
C LYS A 48 -9.94 3.49 -15.79
N GLN A 49 -10.28 3.49 -14.49
CA GLN A 49 -9.62 4.37 -13.52
C GLN A 49 -8.09 4.16 -13.45
N LEU A 50 -7.59 2.93 -13.57
CA LEU A 50 -6.14 2.65 -13.52
C LEU A 50 -5.38 3.29 -14.69
N ASP A 51 -5.98 3.32 -15.88
CA ASP A 51 -5.42 4.00 -17.06
C ASP A 51 -5.44 5.53 -16.90
N GLY A 52 -6.53 6.07 -16.34
CA GLY A 52 -6.62 7.49 -15.98
C GLY A 52 -5.57 7.90 -14.94
N ILE A 53 -5.36 7.11 -13.90
CA ILE A 53 -4.36 7.36 -12.85
C ILE A 53 -2.95 7.35 -13.44
N ARG A 54 -2.67 6.41 -14.36
CA ARG A 54 -1.40 6.36 -15.09
C ARG A 54 -1.15 7.65 -15.88
N SER A 55 -2.15 8.10 -16.61
CA SER A 55 -2.07 9.30 -17.44
C SER A 55 -1.95 10.59 -16.62
N ILE A 56 -2.59 10.68 -15.46
CA ILE A 56 -2.63 11.89 -14.62
C ILE A 56 -1.35 12.04 -13.78
N TRP A 57 -0.89 10.96 -13.17
CA TRP A 57 0.15 11.03 -12.12
C TRP A 57 1.57 10.83 -12.66
N GLY A 58 1.74 10.24 -13.85
CA GLY A 58 3.03 10.06 -14.49
C GLY A 58 4.03 9.21 -13.69
N ASN A 59 5.33 9.50 -13.85
CA ASN A 59 6.44 8.72 -13.29
C ASN A 59 7.22 9.42 -12.16
N GLY A 60 6.74 10.56 -11.65
CA GLY A 60 7.33 11.25 -10.51
C GLY A 60 7.13 10.51 -9.18
N PRO A 61 7.90 10.79 -8.11
CA PRO A 61 7.83 10.05 -6.85
C PRO A 61 6.42 9.98 -6.24
N ILE A 62 5.70 11.10 -6.21
CA ILE A 62 4.31 11.18 -5.72
C ILE A 62 3.38 10.39 -6.63
N GLY A 63 3.58 10.48 -7.95
CA GLY A 63 2.75 9.76 -8.90
C GLY A 63 2.93 8.24 -8.83
N ARG A 64 4.18 7.78 -8.62
CA ARG A 64 4.48 6.38 -8.37
C ARG A 64 3.82 5.87 -7.09
N TRP A 65 3.84 6.67 -6.03
CA TRP A 65 3.12 6.34 -4.79
C TRP A 65 1.61 6.17 -5.03
N MET A 66 1.00 7.12 -5.74
CA MET A 66 -0.43 7.05 -6.09
C MET A 66 -0.74 5.84 -6.96
N ARG A 67 0.13 5.47 -7.89
CA ARG A 67 -0.07 4.26 -8.71
C ARG A 67 0.03 2.99 -7.88
N VAL A 68 1.01 2.87 -6.98
CA VAL A 68 1.15 1.72 -6.06
C VAL A 68 -0.10 1.57 -5.18
N SER A 69 -0.60 2.67 -4.60
CA SER A 69 -1.79 2.62 -3.73
C SER A 69 -3.06 2.18 -4.46
N HIS A 70 -3.24 2.60 -5.71
CA HIS A 70 -4.41 2.21 -6.51
C HIS A 70 -4.32 0.77 -7.02
N VAL A 71 -3.12 0.29 -7.38
CA VAL A 71 -2.92 -1.14 -7.70
C VAL A 71 -3.20 -2.01 -6.47
N TYR A 72 -2.80 -1.58 -5.28
CA TYR A 72 -3.16 -2.26 -4.03
C TYR A 72 -4.68 -2.26 -3.79
N ALA A 73 -5.30 -1.08 -3.93
CA ALA A 73 -6.74 -0.89 -3.79
C ALA A 73 -7.52 -1.83 -4.73
N PHE A 74 -7.07 -1.99 -5.97
CA PHE A 74 -7.65 -2.93 -6.93
C PHE A 74 -7.70 -4.36 -6.38
N PHE A 75 -6.60 -4.88 -5.82
CA PHE A 75 -6.56 -6.26 -5.30
C PHE A 75 -7.34 -6.46 -4.01
N VAL A 76 -7.40 -5.46 -3.15
CA VAL A 76 -8.09 -5.55 -1.86
C VAL A 76 -9.59 -5.34 -2.03
N PHE A 77 -10.00 -4.28 -2.74
CA PHE A 77 -11.41 -3.93 -2.84
C PHE A 77 -12.21 -4.84 -3.77
N ARG A 78 -11.60 -5.47 -4.78
CA ARG A 78 -12.30 -6.47 -5.62
C ARG A 78 -12.80 -7.68 -4.83
N LYS A 79 -12.16 -8.01 -3.72
CA LYS A 79 -12.55 -9.16 -2.87
C LYS A 79 -13.65 -8.84 -1.87
N PHE A 80 -14.14 -7.59 -1.81
CA PHE A 80 -15.20 -7.21 -0.88
C PHE A 80 -16.58 -7.67 -1.39
N PRO A 81 -17.36 -8.42 -0.57
CA PRO A 81 -18.59 -9.12 -1.01
C PRO A 81 -19.76 -8.22 -1.43
N ARG A 82 -19.69 -6.89 -1.23
CA ARG A 82 -20.76 -5.94 -1.61
C ARG A 82 -20.35 -4.88 -2.62
N ILE A 83 -19.07 -4.52 -2.66
CA ILE A 83 -18.56 -3.39 -3.45
C ILE A 83 -17.60 -3.87 -4.54
N GLY A 84 -17.09 -5.11 -4.42
CA GLY A 84 -16.10 -5.69 -5.33
C GLY A 84 -16.52 -5.65 -6.80
N ALA A 85 -17.73 -6.12 -7.14
CA ALA A 85 -18.22 -6.12 -8.52
C ALA A 85 -18.41 -4.71 -9.12
N ARG A 86 -18.76 -3.71 -8.28
CA ARG A 86 -18.87 -2.30 -8.71
C ARG A 86 -17.49 -1.66 -8.90
N ILE A 87 -16.51 -2.07 -8.12
CA ILE A 87 -15.13 -1.57 -8.18
C ILE A 87 -14.36 -2.21 -9.34
N GLU A 88 -14.51 -3.52 -9.54
CA GLU A 88 -13.95 -4.28 -10.66
C GLU A 88 -14.38 -3.68 -12.01
N SER A 89 -15.67 -3.38 -12.18
CA SER A 89 -16.17 -2.76 -13.41
C SER A 89 -15.61 -1.35 -13.70
N ARG A 90 -15.09 -0.63 -12.69
CA ARG A 90 -14.59 0.75 -12.83
C ARG A 90 -13.07 0.88 -12.83
N MET A 91 -12.35 -0.01 -12.13
CA MET A 91 -10.91 0.14 -11.93
C MET A 91 -10.07 -0.43 -13.07
N GLY A 92 -10.40 -1.63 -13.56
CA GLY A 92 -9.64 -2.37 -14.57
C GLY A 92 -10.12 -3.81 -14.64
N ASP A 93 -9.85 -4.50 -15.75
CA ASP A 93 -10.11 -5.95 -15.84
C ASP A 93 -8.82 -6.75 -15.74
N GLU A 94 -8.88 -7.88 -15.05
CA GLU A 94 -7.85 -8.91 -15.13
C GLU A 94 -8.27 -9.93 -16.20
N GLU A 95 -8.07 -9.58 -17.48
CA GLU A 95 -8.40 -10.48 -18.61
C GLU A 95 -7.58 -11.77 -18.56
N GLU A 96 -6.32 -11.68 -18.10
CA GLU A 96 -5.45 -12.83 -17.85
C GLU A 96 -5.12 -12.94 -16.35
N PRO A 97 -5.24 -14.12 -15.72
CA PRO A 97 -4.91 -14.30 -14.32
C PRO A 97 -3.42 -14.04 -14.08
N LEU A 98 -3.11 -12.98 -13.33
CA LEU A 98 -1.74 -12.63 -13.00
C LEU A 98 -1.10 -13.70 -12.10
N PRO A 99 0.20 -13.96 -12.28
CA PRO A 99 0.93 -14.88 -11.44
C PRO A 99 0.87 -14.41 -9.97
N ARG A 100 0.56 -15.35 -9.06
CA ARG A 100 0.40 -15.07 -7.62
C ARG A 100 1.62 -14.39 -7.01
N SER A 101 2.82 -14.73 -7.48
CA SER A 101 4.07 -14.09 -7.07
C SER A 101 4.05 -12.58 -7.33
N LEU A 102 3.60 -12.16 -8.51
CA LEU A 102 3.55 -10.75 -8.89
C LEU A 102 2.49 -9.99 -8.09
N LYS A 103 1.34 -10.62 -7.80
CA LYS A 103 0.33 -10.07 -6.88
C LYS A 103 0.90 -9.86 -5.47
N LEU A 104 1.61 -10.86 -4.93
CA LEU A 104 2.21 -10.78 -3.60
C LEU A 104 3.29 -9.69 -3.52
N TRP A 105 4.10 -9.51 -4.57
CA TRP A 105 5.11 -8.45 -4.63
C TRP A 105 4.55 -7.03 -4.51
N VAL A 106 3.30 -6.80 -4.91
CA VAL A 106 2.65 -5.48 -4.76
C VAL A 106 1.84 -5.41 -3.47
N ILE A 107 1.17 -6.49 -3.07
CA ILE A 107 0.31 -6.51 -1.89
C ILE A 107 1.13 -6.49 -0.61
N VAL A 108 2.16 -7.34 -0.49
CA VAL A 108 2.91 -7.53 0.76
C VAL A 108 3.60 -6.24 1.23
N PRO A 109 4.36 -5.52 0.39
CA PRO A 109 5.04 -4.30 0.83
C PRO A 109 4.05 -3.22 1.28
N TYR A 110 2.94 -3.06 0.57
CA TYR A 110 1.95 -2.04 0.91
C TYR A 110 1.17 -2.41 2.18
N THR A 111 0.78 -3.67 2.35
CA THR A 111 0.15 -4.14 3.60
C THR A 111 1.10 -3.98 4.79
N ALA A 112 2.38 -4.34 4.64
CA ALA A 112 3.37 -4.14 5.69
C ALA A 112 3.51 -2.65 6.05
N PHE A 113 3.56 -1.76 5.07
CA PHE A 113 3.59 -0.31 5.30
C PHE A 113 2.36 0.18 6.10
N VAL A 114 1.16 -0.28 5.74
CA VAL A 114 -0.08 0.07 6.44
C VAL A 114 -0.05 -0.42 7.89
N ILE A 115 0.41 -1.65 8.13
CA ILE A 115 0.52 -2.21 9.49
C ILE A 115 1.54 -1.43 10.32
N LEU A 116 2.72 -1.12 9.78
CA LEU A 116 3.74 -0.33 10.46
C LEU A 116 3.21 1.07 10.80
N THR A 117 2.49 1.69 9.87
CA THR A 117 1.86 3.00 10.10
C THR A 117 0.85 2.92 11.23
N PHE A 118 -0.02 1.90 11.23
CA PHE A 118 -0.98 1.67 12.30
C PHE A 118 -0.30 1.45 13.66
N LEU A 119 0.75 0.63 13.72
CA LEU A 119 1.52 0.39 14.95
C LEU A 119 2.22 1.65 15.46
N PHE A 120 2.73 2.50 14.57
CA PHE A 120 3.29 3.78 14.94
C PHE A 120 2.24 4.69 15.62
N PHE A 121 1.09 4.89 14.98
CA PHE A 121 0.02 5.70 15.58
C PHE A 121 -0.52 5.10 16.87
N PHE A 122 -0.65 3.77 16.93
CA PHE A 122 -1.08 3.07 18.15
C PHE A 122 -0.08 3.25 19.29
N SER A 123 1.24 3.21 19.00
CA SER A 123 2.27 3.47 20.00
C SER A 123 2.23 4.91 20.51
N GLY A 124 2.03 5.90 19.62
CA GLY A 124 1.91 7.30 20.02
C GLY A 124 0.66 7.57 20.84
N TRP A 125 -0.46 6.91 20.52
CA TRP A 125 -1.67 6.97 21.34
C TRP A 125 -1.44 6.36 22.73
N TYR A 126 -0.84 5.17 22.80
CA TYR A 126 -0.52 4.54 24.08
C TYR A 126 0.38 5.41 24.97
N LEU A 127 1.28 6.18 24.37
CA LEU A 127 2.16 7.13 25.07
C LEU A 127 1.50 8.49 25.39
N GLY A 128 0.23 8.70 25.03
CA GLY A 128 -0.48 9.96 25.26
C GLY A 128 0.02 11.13 24.41
N VAL A 129 0.66 10.88 23.26
CA VAL A 129 1.19 11.94 22.37
C VAL A 129 0.07 12.69 21.63
N PHE A 130 -1.10 12.08 21.50
CA PHE A 130 -2.23 12.59 20.72
C PHE A 130 -3.42 13.05 21.58
N ASP A 131 -3.27 13.03 22.91
CA ASP A 131 -4.27 13.49 23.88
C ASP A 131 -4.07 14.99 24.24
#